data_AF-A0A0D0F6D8-F1
#
_entry.id   AF-A0A0D0F6D8-F1
#
_cell.length_a   1.000
_cell.length_b   1.000
_cell.length_c   1.000
_cell.angle_alpha   90.00
_cell.angle_beta   90.00
_cell.angle_gamma   90.00
#
_symmetry.space_group_name_H-M   'P 1'
#
loop_
_entity.id
_entity.type
_entity.pdbx_description
1 polymer ?
#
loop_
_entity_poly.entity_id
_entity_poly.type
_entity_poly.pdbx_seq_one_letter_code
_entity_poly.pdbx_strand_id
1 'polypeptide(L)'
;MNKFTQLITLLCLATAFAACKKDSDPIIETPASTGSTLTLNGLIGSEPGPSAGNSVFVDFSADKQTAVARNSWDLGFYSGADFKVILNHTVGATAIELAETDLTKITAADTVALATAGTLSLGQGEGGFKYIDPVDGDASAYLAGTVIKTISATDAENKVYIVNRGGTTGWQKIRVIRAGAGYTLQYAKITEPFWLSLLKPV
;
A
#
# COMPACT_ATOMS: atom_id res chain seq x y z
N MET A 1 68.09 4.30 52.40
CA MET A 1 67.39 4.37 51.11
C MET A 1 66.01 3.68 51.10
N ASN A 2 65.22 3.69 52.20
CA ASN A 2 63.90 3.01 52.21
C ASN A 2 62.70 3.90 52.61
N LYS A 3 62.92 5.15 53.04
CA LYS A 3 61.82 6.04 53.48
C LYS A 3 61.27 6.95 52.38
N PHE A 4 62.07 7.24 51.35
CA PHE A 4 61.67 8.10 50.24
C PHE A 4 60.83 7.35 49.21
N THR A 5 61.13 6.06 49.00
CA THR A 5 60.37 5.17 48.11
C THR A 5 58.96 4.94 48.64
N GLN A 6 58.79 4.73 49.96
CA GLN A 6 57.47 4.56 50.59
C GLN A 6 56.58 5.80 50.49
N LEU A 7 57.16 7.01 50.49
CA LEU A 7 56.42 8.26 50.34
C LEU A 7 55.90 8.46 48.91
N ILE A 8 56.66 8.01 47.91
CA ILE A 8 56.28 8.06 46.49
C ILE A 8 55.22 7.00 46.16
N THR A 9 55.29 5.79 46.75
CA THR A 9 54.25 4.77 46.57
C THR A 9 52.90 5.18 47.19
N LEU A 10 52.92 5.90 48.32
CA LEU A 10 51.69 6.40 48.96
C LEU A 10 51.05 7.53 48.15
N LEU A 11 51.85 8.38 47.50
CA LEU A 11 51.37 9.49 46.67
C LEU A 11 50.78 9.00 45.33
N CYS A 12 51.35 7.95 44.72
CA CYS A 12 50.79 7.33 43.52
C CYS A 12 49.51 6.51 43.78
N LEU A 13 49.33 5.97 44.99
CA LEU A 13 48.10 5.25 45.36
C LEU A 13 46.93 6.20 45.67
N ALA A 14 47.21 7.43 46.09
CA ALA A 14 46.20 8.47 46.33
C ALA A 14 45.66 9.08 45.02
N THR A 15 46.43 9.10 43.94
CA THR A 15 45.99 9.63 42.63
C THR A 15 45.13 8.66 41.82
N ALA A 16 45.06 7.38 42.20
CA ALA A 16 44.26 6.36 41.50
C ALA A 16 42.75 6.43 41.83
N PHE A 17 42.35 7.21 42.84
CA PHE A 17 40.94 7.36 43.25
C PHE A 17 40.30 8.68 42.81
N ALA A 18 40.98 9.51 42.03
CA ALA A 18 40.36 10.62 41.31
C ALA A 18 39.74 10.13 39.99
N ALA A 19 39.00 9.03 40.02
CA ALA A 19 38.04 8.72 38.98
C ALA A 19 36.86 9.67 39.20
N CYS A 20 36.85 10.79 38.47
CA CYS A 20 35.68 11.64 38.37
C CYS A 20 34.50 10.75 37.96
N LYS A 21 33.59 10.50 38.90
CA LYS A 21 32.29 9.92 38.61
C LYS A 21 31.65 10.83 37.56
N LYS A 22 31.58 10.41 36.30
CA LYS A 22 30.66 11.00 35.33
C LYS A 22 29.26 10.47 35.66
N ASP A 23 28.76 10.85 36.83
CA ASP A 23 27.42 10.46 37.33
C ASP A 23 26.40 11.51 36.93
N SER A 24 26.46 11.92 35.67
CA SER A 24 25.34 12.57 35.01
C SER A 24 25.55 12.32 33.53
N ASP A 25 24.95 11.25 33.02
CA ASP A 25 24.53 11.28 31.64
C ASP A 25 23.72 12.58 31.49
N PRO A 26 24.09 13.49 30.57
CA PRO A 26 23.25 14.63 30.33
C PRO A 26 21.89 14.06 29.93
N ILE A 27 20.85 14.35 30.71
CA ILE A 27 19.49 14.19 30.23
C ILE A 27 19.43 15.15 29.04
N ILE A 28 19.54 14.60 27.84
CA ILE A 28 19.22 15.34 26.63
C ILE A 28 17.71 15.50 26.68
N GLU A 29 17.27 16.54 27.38
CA GLU A 29 15.98 17.16 27.15
C GLU A 29 16.03 17.63 25.69
N THR A 30 15.66 16.74 24.76
CA THR A 30 15.37 17.17 23.40
C THR A 30 14.24 18.18 23.57
N PRO A 31 14.46 19.47 23.29
CA PRO A 31 13.38 20.43 23.38
C PRO A 31 12.23 19.87 22.55
N ALA A 32 11.03 19.83 23.13
CA ALA A 32 9.84 19.47 22.37
C ALA A 32 9.88 20.32 21.10
N SER A 33 9.79 19.68 19.93
CA SER A 33 9.70 20.42 18.67
C SER A 33 8.67 21.51 18.88
N THR A 34 9.01 22.77 18.58
CA THR A 34 8.03 23.87 18.66
C THR A 34 6.84 23.61 17.75
N GLY A 35 6.94 22.58 16.90
CA GLY A 35 5.88 22.04 16.08
C GLY A 35 5.58 22.95 14.91
N SER A 36 5.19 22.36 13.79
CA SER A 36 4.41 23.04 12.77
C SER A 36 3.01 22.44 12.80
N THR A 37 1.99 23.28 12.65
CA THR A 37 0.62 22.81 12.50
C THR A 37 0.34 22.67 11.00
N LEU A 38 -0.02 21.46 10.57
CA LEU A 38 -0.42 21.17 9.20
C LEU A 38 -1.88 20.71 9.17
N THR A 39 -2.74 21.50 8.54
CA THR A 39 -4.13 21.09 8.26
C THR A 39 -4.14 20.12 7.09
N LEU A 40 -4.67 18.91 7.27
CA LEU A 40 -4.76 17.92 6.20
C LEU A 40 -5.83 18.31 5.18
N ASN A 41 -5.46 18.32 3.90
CA ASN A 41 -6.34 18.62 2.78
C ASN A 41 -7.16 17.40 2.36
N GLY A 42 -7.92 16.85 3.32
CA GLY A 42 -8.75 15.66 3.14
C GLY A 42 -9.99 15.90 2.27
N LEU A 43 -10.36 17.17 2.06
CA LEU A 43 -11.54 17.56 1.29
C LEU A 43 -11.18 17.83 -0.18
N ILE A 44 -12.03 17.41 -1.12
CA ILE A 44 -11.95 17.82 -2.53
C ILE A 44 -12.70 19.15 -2.72
N GLY A 45 -13.73 19.39 -1.91
CA GLY A 45 -14.54 20.59 -1.98
C GLY A 45 -15.33 20.78 -0.69
N SER A 46 -16.63 21.01 -0.82
CA SER A 46 -17.53 21.10 0.33
C SER A 46 -18.12 19.72 0.62
N GLU A 47 -17.50 18.95 1.51
CA GLU A 47 -18.03 17.68 2.00
C GLU A 47 -18.39 17.78 3.51
N PRO A 48 -19.35 17.00 4.02
CA PRO A 48 -19.65 16.95 5.45
C PRO A 48 -18.44 16.39 6.23
N GLY A 49 -18.25 16.82 7.48
CA GLY A 49 -17.06 16.50 8.29
C GLY A 49 -16.60 15.03 8.37
N PRO A 50 -17.49 14.02 8.34
CA PRO A 50 -17.09 12.60 8.29
C PRO A 50 -16.55 12.13 6.93
N SER A 51 -16.71 12.92 5.87
CA SER A 51 -16.27 12.59 4.52
C SER A 51 -14.88 13.13 4.26
N ALA A 52 -13.99 12.28 3.76
CA ALA A 52 -12.71 12.69 3.20
C ALA A 52 -12.69 12.34 1.71
N GLY A 53 -12.74 13.30 0.79
CA GLY A 53 -12.61 13.01 -0.63
C GLY A 53 -11.22 12.51 -1.01
N ASN A 54 -10.19 13.02 -0.31
CA ASN A 54 -8.79 12.72 -0.55
C ASN A 54 -8.18 11.76 0.47
N SER A 55 -7.24 10.95 0.01
CA SER A 55 -6.16 10.43 0.84
C SER A 55 -5.05 11.48 0.91
N VAL A 56 -4.53 11.77 2.10
CA VAL A 56 -3.49 12.77 2.32
C VAL A 56 -2.21 12.08 2.79
N PHE A 57 -1.13 12.22 2.01
CA PHE A 57 0.20 11.70 2.33
C PHE A 57 1.08 12.84 2.82
N VAL A 58 1.62 12.72 4.04
CA VAL A 58 2.44 13.75 4.67
C VAL A 58 3.89 13.32 4.70
N ASP A 59 4.76 14.15 4.16
CA ASP A 59 6.20 14.09 4.34
C ASP A 59 6.57 14.95 5.55
N PHE A 60 6.81 14.27 6.68
CA PHE A 60 7.19 14.93 7.94
C PHE A 60 8.60 15.54 7.92
N SER A 61 9.45 15.18 6.96
CA SER A 61 10.79 15.77 6.85
C SER A 61 10.77 17.16 6.20
N ALA A 62 9.71 17.46 5.46
CA ALA A 62 9.57 18.66 4.65
C ALA A 62 8.29 19.47 4.95
N ASP A 63 7.51 19.07 5.95
CA ASP A 63 6.20 19.64 6.29
C ASP A 63 5.29 19.80 5.07
N LYS A 64 5.31 18.81 4.18
CA LYS A 64 4.61 18.83 2.90
C LYS A 64 3.56 17.74 2.83
N GLN A 65 2.38 18.06 2.33
CA GLN A 65 1.35 17.08 2.02
C GLN A 65 1.09 16.95 0.53
N THR A 66 0.69 15.75 0.12
CA THR A 66 0.13 15.46 -1.20
C THR A 66 -1.26 14.86 -1.01
N ALA A 67 -2.28 15.54 -1.54
CA ALA A 67 -3.65 15.05 -1.53
C ALA A 67 -3.97 14.35 -2.86
N VAL A 68 -4.56 13.16 -2.79
CA VAL A 68 -4.98 12.37 -3.95
C VAL A 68 -6.44 11.99 -3.77
N ALA A 69 -7.28 12.31 -4.75
CA ALA A 69 -8.69 11.94 -4.72
C ALA A 69 -8.83 10.42 -4.65
N ARG A 70 -9.57 9.92 -3.67
CA ARG A 70 -9.68 8.47 -3.43
C ARG A 70 -10.22 7.73 -4.63
N ASN A 71 -11.11 8.35 -5.41
CA ASN A 71 -11.73 7.76 -6.60
C ASN A 71 -10.99 8.04 -7.92
N SER A 72 -9.78 8.62 -7.89
CA SER A 72 -9.04 8.95 -9.13
C SER A 72 -8.20 7.80 -9.69
N TRP A 73 -8.21 6.64 -9.05
CA TRP A 73 -7.43 5.48 -9.45
C TRP A 73 -8.16 4.18 -9.09
N ASP A 74 -7.82 3.10 -9.80
CA ASP A 74 -8.46 1.78 -9.61
C ASP A 74 -7.44 0.68 -9.28
N LEU A 75 -6.31 0.72 -9.99
CA LEU A 75 -5.26 -0.28 -9.93
C LEU A 75 -3.89 0.37 -9.69
N GLY A 76 -3.11 -0.21 -8.78
CA GLY A 76 -1.69 0.08 -8.62
C GLY A 76 -0.85 -1.04 -9.22
N PHE A 77 0.27 -0.71 -9.88
CA PHE A 77 1.13 -1.69 -10.54
C PHE A 77 2.54 -1.63 -9.96
N TYR A 78 3.05 -2.79 -9.53
CA TYR A 78 4.38 -2.97 -8.97
C TYR A 78 5.22 -3.87 -9.89
N SER A 79 6.18 -3.28 -10.61
CA SER A 79 7.08 -3.96 -11.55
C SER A 79 8.36 -4.52 -10.92
N GLY A 80 8.35 -4.77 -9.60
CA GLY A 80 9.49 -5.43 -8.93
C GLY A 80 9.62 -6.90 -9.32
N ALA A 81 10.26 -7.70 -8.47
CA ALA A 81 10.50 -9.13 -8.76
C ALA A 81 9.21 -9.92 -9.08
N ASP A 82 8.11 -9.59 -8.41
CA ASP A 82 6.92 -10.45 -8.38
C ASP A 82 5.75 -9.99 -9.25
N PHE A 83 5.95 -8.93 -10.05
CA PHE A 83 4.96 -8.32 -10.96
C PHE A 83 3.52 -8.33 -10.42
N LYS A 84 3.23 -7.43 -9.48
CA LYS A 84 1.99 -7.40 -8.70
C LYS A 84 1.07 -6.26 -9.12
N VAL A 85 -0.22 -6.47 -8.92
CA VAL A 85 -1.27 -5.48 -9.11
C VAL A 85 -2.11 -5.40 -7.84
N ILE A 86 -2.39 -4.18 -7.39
CA ILE A 86 -3.18 -3.91 -6.18
C ILE A 86 -4.47 -3.18 -6.57
N LEU A 87 -5.52 -3.39 -5.79
CA LEU A 87 -6.81 -2.73 -5.91
C LEU A 87 -6.84 -1.45 -5.07
N ASN A 88 -7.67 -0.50 -5.49
CA ASN A 88 -7.96 0.69 -4.70
C ASN A 88 -8.89 0.37 -3.51
N HIS A 89 -8.29 -0.08 -2.41
CA HIS A 89 -9.01 -0.36 -1.17
C HIS A 89 -9.70 0.89 -0.57
N THR A 90 -9.26 2.10 -0.91
CA THR A 90 -9.79 3.35 -0.33
C THR A 90 -11.23 3.67 -0.74
N VAL A 91 -11.70 3.05 -1.83
CA VAL A 91 -13.07 3.15 -2.35
C VAL A 91 -13.85 1.84 -2.24
N GLY A 92 -13.28 0.84 -1.56
CA GLY A 92 -13.90 -0.48 -1.43
C GLY A 92 -13.92 -1.27 -2.74
N ALA A 93 -12.85 -1.19 -3.53
CA ALA A 93 -12.71 -2.00 -4.72
C ALA A 93 -12.57 -3.50 -4.37
N THR A 94 -13.15 -4.36 -5.21
CA THR A 94 -13.07 -5.82 -5.09
C THR A 94 -12.80 -6.45 -6.45
N ALA A 95 -12.29 -7.68 -6.47
CA ALA A 95 -12.10 -8.42 -7.70
C ALA A 95 -12.34 -9.92 -7.52
N ILE A 96 -12.53 -10.61 -8.63
CA ILE A 96 -12.58 -12.08 -8.68
C ILE A 96 -11.88 -12.58 -9.93
N GLU A 97 -11.07 -13.62 -9.76
CA GLU A 97 -10.41 -14.34 -10.84
C GLU A 97 -11.41 -15.24 -11.57
N LEU A 98 -11.31 -15.29 -12.89
CA LEU A 98 -12.05 -16.23 -13.74
C LEU A 98 -11.10 -17.31 -14.26
N ALA A 99 -11.66 -18.46 -14.67
CA ALA A 99 -10.88 -19.52 -15.29
C ALA A 99 -10.30 -19.12 -16.66
N GLU A 100 -10.95 -18.17 -17.34
CA GLU A 100 -10.59 -17.76 -18.69
C GLU A 100 -9.39 -16.82 -18.75
N THR A 101 -8.68 -16.91 -19.87
CA THR A 101 -7.53 -16.06 -20.21
C THR A 101 -7.82 -15.18 -21.42
N ASP A 102 -9.02 -15.30 -22.00
CA ASP A 102 -9.48 -14.54 -23.16
C ASP A 102 -10.64 -13.62 -22.77
N LEU A 103 -10.42 -12.32 -22.91
CA LEU A 103 -11.37 -11.28 -22.53
C LEU A 103 -12.63 -11.24 -23.42
N THR A 104 -12.55 -11.79 -24.65
CA THR A 104 -13.70 -11.88 -25.58
C THR A 104 -14.77 -12.83 -25.07
N LYS A 105 -14.37 -13.85 -24.31
CA LYS A 105 -15.26 -14.91 -23.85
C LYS A 105 -16.12 -14.49 -22.65
N ILE A 106 -15.74 -13.40 -21.98
CA ILE A 106 -16.48 -12.90 -20.83
C ILE A 106 -17.62 -12.01 -21.29
N THR A 107 -18.82 -12.40 -20.88
CA THR A 107 -20.10 -11.78 -21.25
C THR A 107 -20.88 -11.35 -20.00
N ALA A 108 -22.03 -10.70 -20.22
CA ALA A 108 -22.94 -10.36 -19.13
C ALA A 108 -23.42 -11.60 -18.33
N ALA A 109 -23.60 -12.74 -19.00
CA ALA A 109 -24.09 -13.96 -18.38
C ALA A 109 -23.17 -14.46 -17.26
N ASP A 110 -21.86 -14.29 -17.43
CA ASP A 110 -20.83 -14.72 -16.47
C ASP A 110 -20.89 -13.93 -15.15
N THR A 111 -21.56 -12.78 -15.15
CA THR A 111 -21.67 -11.90 -13.98
C THR A 111 -23.03 -11.94 -13.28
N VAL A 112 -24.03 -12.60 -13.86
CA VAL A 112 -25.41 -12.62 -13.30
C VAL A 112 -25.43 -13.23 -11.91
N ALA A 113 -24.84 -14.43 -11.75
CA ALA A 113 -24.81 -15.11 -10.46
C ALA A 113 -24.02 -14.32 -9.41
N LEU A 114 -22.90 -13.69 -9.81
CA LEU A 114 -22.10 -12.83 -8.94
C LEU A 114 -22.89 -11.62 -8.44
N ALA A 115 -23.69 -11.00 -9.32
CA ALA A 115 -24.50 -9.84 -8.97
C ALA A 115 -25.67 -10.23 -8.05
N THR A 116 -26.38 -11.33 -8.37
CA THR A 116 -27.48 -11.83 -7.54
C THR A 116 -27.02 -12.21 -6.15
N ALA A 117 -25.85 -12.82 -6.02
CA ALA A 117 -25.27 -13.21 -4.74
C ALA A 117 -24.50 -12.08 -4.03
N GLY A 118 -24.47 -10.86 -4.58
CA GLY A 118 -23.71 -9.74 -3.98
C GLY A 118 -22.22 -10.03 -3.79
N THR A 119 -21.63 -10.92 -4.60
CA THR A 119 -20.31 -11.51 -4.33
C THR A 119 -19.18 -10.49 -4.25
N LEU A 120 -19.23 -9.46 -5.11
CA LEU A 120 -18.25 -8.38 -5.17
C LEU A 120 -18.72 -7.12 -4.41
N SER A 121 -19.83 -7.21 -3.67
CA SER A 121 -20.32 -6.12 -2.82
C SER A 121 -19.62 -6.16 -1.48
N LEU A 122 -19.19 -5.00 -0.97
CA LEU A 122 -18.70 -4.88 0.41
C LEU A 122 -19.85 -4.50 1.34
N GLY A 123 -20.08 -5.31 2.37
CA GLY A 123 -21.15 -5.11 3.33
C GLY A 123 -21.17 -6.17 4.43
N GLN A 124 -21.91 -5.91 5.50
CA GLN A 124 -22.12 -6.83 6.61
C GLN A 124 -23.11 -7.94 6.18
N GLY A 125 -22.64 -9.00 5.51
CA GLY A 125 -23.44 -10.20 5.29
C GLY A 125 -23.08 -11.04 4.07
N GLU A 126 -22.67 -10.44 2.96
CA GLU A 126 -22.57 -11.17 1.67
C GLU A 126 -21.21 -11.02 0.96
N GLY A 127 -20.41 -10.01 1.35
CA GLY A 127 -19.07 -9.76 0.80
C GLY A 127 -17.99 -10.60 1.47
N GLY A 128 -17.21 -11.33 0.69
CA GLY A 128 -16.11 -12.14 1.21
C GLY A 128 -14.77 -11.40 1.24
N PHE A 129 -14.03 -11.49 2.35
CA PHE A 129 -12.65 -10.98 2.46
C PHE A 129 -11.69 -11.54 1.40
N LYS A 130 -12.05 -12.65 0.74
CA LYS A 130 -11.29 -13.24 -0.38
C LYS A 130 -11.28 -12.39 -1.66
N TYR A 131 -12.15 -11.37 -1.77
CA TYR A 131 -12.28 -10.52 -2.95
C TYR A 131 -11.67 -9.12 -2.77
N ILE A 132 -11.05 -8.87 -1.63
CA ILE A 132 -10.26 -7.65 -1.36
C ILE A 132 -8.80 -8.02 -1.20
N ASP A 133 -7.93 -7.05 -1.49
CA ASP A 133 -6.54 -7.15 -1.08
C ASP A 133 -6.43 -7.09 0.46
N PRO A 134 -5.33 -7.62 1.04
CA PRO A 134 -5.08 -7.52 2.48
C PRO A 134 -5.12 -6.06 2.95
N VAL A 135 -5.46 -5.84 4.21
CA VAL A 135 -5.45 -4.50 4.84
C VAL A 135 -4.43 -4.39 5.98
N ASP A 136 -3.71 -5.48 6.23
CA ASP A 136 -2.69 -5.64 7.25
C ASP A 136 -1.50 -6.45 6.71
N GLY A 137 -0.47 -6.59 7.53
CA GLY A 137 0.79 -7.26 7.18
C GLY A 137 1.87 -6.31 6.66
N ASP A 138 3.09 -6.84 6.56
CA ASP A 138 4.20 -6.14 5.92
C ASP A 138 4.04 -6.10 4.38
N ALA A 139 4.94 -5.40 3.70
CA ALA A 139 4.86 -5.25 2.24
C ALA A 139 4.90 -6.59 1.50
N SER A 140 5.67 -7.57 1.99
CA SER A 140 5.79 -8.88 1.36
C SER A 140 4.50 -9.69 1.53
N ALA A 141 3.95 -9.70 2.74
CA ALA A 141 2.68 -10.37 3.04
C ALA A 141 1.52 -9.74 2.26
N TYR A 142 1.48 -8.40 2.21
CA TYR A 142 0.48 -7.65 1.44
C TYR A 142 0.51 -8.03 -0.04
N LEU A 143 1.69 -7.98 -0.67
CA LEU A 143 1.86 -8.28 -2.10
C LEU A 143 1.62 -9.77 -2.43
N ALA A 144 1.85 -10.67 -1.47
CA ALA A 144 1.54 -12.09 -1.64
C ALA A 144 0.02 -12.35 -1.60
N GLY A 145 -0.72 -11.57 -0.81
CA GLY A 145 -2.15 -11.75 -0.57
C GLY A 145 -3.08 -11.09 -1.59
N THR A 146 -2.56 -10.40 -2.60
CA THR A 146 -3.40 -9.70 -3.59
C THR A 146 -4.38 -10.63 -4.31
N VAL A 147 -5.56 -10.10 -4.63
CA VAL A 147 -6.62 -10.82 -5.35
C VAL A 147 -6.17 -11.10 -6.77
N ILE A 148 -5.67 -10.07 -7.46
CA ILE A 148 -5.00 -10.22 -8.75
C ILE A 148 -3.66 -10.89 -8.48
N LYS A 149 -3.49 -12.10 -9.00
CA LYS A 149 -2.29 -12.90 -8.76
C LYS A 149 -1.09 -12.32 -9.48
N THR A 150 0.09 -12.84 -9.15
CA THR A 150 1.32 -12.49 -9.87
C THR A 150 1.08 -12.66 -11.35
N ILE A 151 1.37 -11.61 -12.11
CA ILE A 151 1.23 -11.66 -13.56
C ILE A 151 2.32 -12.58 -14.07
N SER A 152 1.98 -13.64 -14.81
CA SER A 152 2.94 -14.57 -15.38
C SER A 152 3.71 -13.93 -16.54
N ALA A 153 4.95 -14.38 -16.74
CA ALA A 153 5.72 -14.08 -17.95
C ALA A 153 5.16 -14.80 -19.19
N THR A 154 4.36 -15.85 -18.99
CA THR A 154 3.65 -16.54 -20.07
C THR A 154 2.28 -15.89 -20.24
N ASP A 155 2.06 -15.20 -21.36
CA ASP A 155 0.80 -14.50 -21.64
C ASP A 155 -0.43 -15.40 -21.44
N ALA A 156 -0.40 -16.62 -21.98
CA ALA A 156 -1.50 -17.58 -21.93
C ALA A 156 -1.90 -18.02 -20.51
N GLU A 157 -1.07 -17.77 -19.50
CA GLU A 157 -1.36 -18.10 -18.10
C GLU A 157 -2.07 -16.95 -17.37
N ASN A 158 -2.04 -15.73 -17.92
CA ASN A 158 -2.64 -14.55 -17.29
C ASN A 158 -4.17 -14.58 -17.41
N LYS A 159 -4.82 -14.77 -16.26
CA LYS A 159 -6.28 -14.87 -16.12
C LYS A 159 -7.00 -13.54 -16.30
N VAL A 160 -8.27 -13.64 -16.68
CA VAL A 160 -9.21 -12.52 -16.70
C VAL A 160 -9.81 -12.35 -15.31
N TYR A 161 -9.99 -11.11 -14.89
CA TYR A 161 -10.62 -10.76 -13.63
C TYR A 161 -11.85 -9.90 -13.89
N ILE A 162 -12.88 -10.06 -13.05
CA ILE A 162 -13.93 -9.05 -12.89
C ILE A 162 -13.54 -8.15 -11.75
N VAL A 163 -13.52 -6.84 -11.98
CA VAL A 163 -13.20 -5.82 -10.99
C VAL A 163 -14.42 -4.96 -10.74
N ASN A 164 -14.82 -4.88 -9.48
CA ASN A 164 -15.67 -3.83 -8.96
C ASN A 164 -14.77 -2.69 -8.47
N ARG A 165 -14.89 -1.53 -9.11
CA ARG A 165 -14.03 -0.36 -8.86
C ARG A 165 -14.45 0.45 -7.63
N GLY A 166 -15.49 0.01 -6.92
CA GLY A 166 -16.02 0.70 -5.76
C GLY A 166 -17.00 1.84 -6.12
N GLY A 167 -17.79 2.26 -5.14
CA GLY A 167 -18.82 3.29 -5.33
C GLY A 167 -19.90 2.90 -6.34
N THR A 168 -20.32 3.86 -7.19
CA THR A 168 -21.36 3.68 -8.23
C THR A 168 -20.81 3.24 -9.58
N THR A 169 -19.51 2.92 -9.66
CA THR A 169 -18.88 2.57 -10.92
C THR A 169 -19.10 1.09 -11.24
N GLY A 170 -19.65 0.81 -12.43
CA GLY A 170 -19.98 -0.55 -12.84
C GLY A 170 -18.76 -1.46 -12.98
N TRP A 171 -19.00 -2.77 -12.97
CA TRP A 171 -17.94 -3.77 -13.09
C TRP A 171 -17.25 -3.73 -14.45
N GLN A 172 -15.96 -4.07 -14.44
CA GLN A 172 -15.14 -4.20 -15.63
C GLN A 172 -14.48 -5.58 -15.68
N LYS A 173 -14.28 -6.08 -16.90
CA LYS A 173 -13.43 -7.24 -17.17
C LYS A 173 -12.03 -6.73 -17.51
N ILE A 174 -11.02 -7.30 -16.88
CA ILE A 174 -9.62 -6.92 -17.10
C ILE A 174 -8.74 -8.14 -17.30
N ARG A 175 -7.64 -7.96 -18.03
CA ARG A 175 -6.51 -8.88 -18.07
C ARG A 175 -5.23 -8.07 -18.09
N VAL A 176 -4.26 -8.47 -17.28
CA VAL A 176 -2.97 -7.81 -17.19
C VAL A 176 -1.93 -8.75 -17.77
N ILE A 177 -1.08 -8.22 -18.64
CA ILE A 177 -0.04 -8.97 -19.35
C ILE A 177 1.29 -8.25 -19.11
N ARG A 178 2.39 -8.98 -18.93
CA ARG A 178 3.72 -8.36 -18.82
C ARG A 178 4.13 -7.77 -20.18
N ALA A 179 4.76 -6.60 -20.15
CA ALA A 179 5.30 -5.96 -21.34
C ALA A 179 6.70 -5.42 -21.02
N GLY A 180 7.73 -6.24 -21.26
CA GLY A 180 9.11 -5.94 -20.84
C GLY A 180 9.19 -5.83 -19.31
N ALA A 181 9.66 -4.67 -18.82
CA ALA A 181 9.65 -4.36 -17.38
C ALA A 181 8.28 -3.89 -16.86
N GLY A 182 7.33 -3.59 -17.76
CA GLY A 182 6.03 -3.01 -17.44
C GLY A 182 4.86 -3.95 -17.69
N TYR A 183 3.72 -3.34 -18.00
CA TYR A 183 2.46 -4.05 -18.21
C TYR A 183 1.68 -3.52 -19.42
N THR A 184 0.89 -4.40 -20.00
CA THR A 184 -0.28 -4.04 -20.79
C THR A 184 -1.52 -4.41 -19.99
N LEU A 185 -2.37 -3.42 -19.70
CA LEU A 185 -3.70 -3.64 -19.15
C LEU A 185 -4.72 -3.68 -20.29
N GLN A 186 -5.38 -4.81 -20.46
CA GLN A 186 -6.56 -4.97 -21.29
C GLN A 186 -7.80 -4.82 -20.42
N TYR A 187 -8.76 -3.97 -20.82
CA TYR A 187 -9.95 -3.73 -20.03
C TYR A 187 -11.17 -3.35 -20.87
N ALA A 188 -12.35 -3.73 -20.38
CA ALA A 188 -13.63 -3.39 -20.99
C ALA A 188 -14.75 -3.40 -19.94
N LYS A 189 -15.89 -2.78 -20.24
CA LYS A 189 -17.12 -3.07 -19.48
C LYS A 189 -17.54 -4.51 -19.77
N ILE A 190 -18.30 -5.11 -18.86
CA ILE A 190 -18.74 -6.52 -18.99
C ILE A 190 -19.47 -6.78 -20.32
N THR A 191 -20.32 -5.86 -20.75
CA THR A 191 -21.15 -6.00 -21.96
C THR A 191 -20.40 -5.68 -23.25
N GLU A 192 -19.17 -5.16 -23.18
CA GLU A 192 -18.44 -4.72 -24.37
C GLU A 192 -17.68 -5.91 -24.99
N PRO A 193 -17.85 -6.17 -26.30
CA PRO A 193 -17.19 -7.28 -26.98
C PRO A 193 -15.70 -7.01 -27.25
N PHE A 194 -15.31 -5.73 -27.29
CA PHE A 194 -13.93 -5.29 -27.53
C PHE A 194 -13.35 -4.64 -26.28
N TRP A 195 -12.02 -4.65 -26.16
CA TRP A 195 -11.31 -4.03 -25.06
C TRP A 195 -10.40 -2.90 -25.53
N LEU A 196 -10.11 -2.01 -24.59
CA LEU A 196 -9.04 -1.04 -24.70
C LEU A 196 -7.76 -1.64 -24.11
N SER A 197 -6.61 -1.20 -24.61
CA SER A 197 -5.31 -1.57 -24.07
C SER A 197 -4.57 -0.33 -23.62
N LEU A 198 -4.09 -0.34 -22.39
CA LEU A 198 -3.21 0.68 -21.84
C LEU A 198 -1.82 0.08 -21.64
N LEU A 199 -0.82 0.66 -22.31
CA LEU A 199 0.57 0.32 -22.06
C LEU A 199 1.08 1.17 -20.90
N LYS A 200 1.59 0.51 -19.86
CA LYS A 200 2.34 1.16 -18.79
C LYS A 200 3.83 0.80 -18.94
N PRO A 201 4.61 1.56 -19.72
CA PRO A 201 6.05 1.44 -19.67
C PRO A 201 6.55 1.88 -18.29
N VAL A 202 7.65 1.26 -17.83
CA VAL A 202 8.36 1.66 -16.60
C VAL A 202 9.18 2.90 -16.86
#